data_AF-A0A6A4KDM4-F1
#
_entry.id   AF-A0A6A4KDM4-F1
#
_cell.length_a   1.000
_cell.length_b   1.000
_cell.length_c   1.000
_cell.angle_alpha   90.00
_cell.angle_beta   90.00
_cell.angle_gamma   90.00
#
_symmetry.space_group_name_H-M   'P 1'
#
loop_
_entity.id
_entity.type
_entity.pdbx_description
1 polymer ?
#
loop_
_entity_poly.entity_id
_entity_poly.type
_entity_poly.pdbx_seq_one_letter_code
_entity_poly.pdbx_strand_id
1 'polypeptide(L)'
;WKTTNKYYEKAKSKKSTLSLGSQILDEDYSLGKSLKQLASKGDQMYAINVVMTAADVLVKGFCMTCGTHGSSKSSAPINGKHHKYTYIWVGNSETQCPGQCAWPFHQPIYGPQNPPLVAPNQDVGMDGMVINLASLLAGTATNPFGKGYYQGEAGAPMEFEYEVLELQTSLIIWSNIWTKIRQPRKNED
;
A
#
# COMPACT_ATOMS: atom_id res chain seq x y z
N TRP A 1 13.27 -11.94 -8.50
CA TRP A 1 12.59 -12.88 -9.42
C TRP A 1 13.25 -14.26 -9.58
N LYS A 2 14.57 -14.41 -9.74
CA LYS A 2 15.22 -15.75 -9.82
C LYS A 2 14.91 -16.64 -8.60
N THR A 3 14.96 -16.07 -7.40
CA THR A 3 14.62 -16.78 -6.15
C THR A 3 13.16 -17.23 -6.14
N THR A 4 12.22 -16.36 -6.49
CA THR A 4 10.78 -16.67 -6.60
C THR A 4 10.52 -17.80 -7.61
N ASN A 5 11.19 -17.78 -8.77
CA ASN A 5 11.09 -18.84 -9.78
C ASN A 5 11.51 -20.21 -9.23
N LYS A 6 12.59 -20.28 -8.44
CA LYS A 6 13.02 -21.53 -7.78
C LYS A 6 11.96 -22.09 -6.84
N TYR A 7 11.23 -21.23 -6.13
CA TYR A 7 10.12 -21.67 -5.27
C TYR A 7 8.95 -22.21 -6.09
N TYR A 8 8.56 -21.56 -7.19
CA TYR A 8 7.53 -22.09 -8.09
C TYR A 8 7.89 -23.46 -8.68
N GLU A 9 9.14 -23.63 -9.12
CA GLU A 9 9.66 -24.90 -9.64
C GLU A 9 9.63 -26.00 -8.57
N LYS A 10 10.10 -25.71 -7.35
CA LYS A 10 10.07 -26.67 -6.23
C LYS A 10 8.65 -27.02 -5.80
N ALA A 11 7.74 -26.04 -5.75
CA ALA A 11 6.35 -26.22 -5.37
C ALA A 11 5.49 -26.81 -6.49
N LYS A 12 6.05 -27.07 -7.68
CA LYS A 12 5.35 -27.49 -8.91
C LYS A 12 4.10 -26.65 -9.19
N SER A 13 4.14 -25.38 -8.81
CA SER A 13 3.00 -24.47 -8.86
C SER A 13 3.05 -23.63 -10.13
N LYS A 14 1.89 -23.40 -10.76
CA LYS A 14 1.80 -22.51 -11.92
C LYS A 14 2.19 -21.10 -11.49
N LYS A 15 2.97 -20.42 -12.35
CA LYS A 15 3.28 -19.00 -12.15
C LYS A 15 2.01 -18.18 -12.37
N SER A 16 1.68 -17.33 -11.41
CA SER A 16 0.63 -16.34 -11.59
C SER A 16 1.15 -15.19 -12.46
N THR A 17 0.39 -14.81 -13.49
CA THR A 17 0.66 -13.63 -14.30
C THR A 17 -0.17 -12.47 -13.76
N LEU A 18 0.47 -11.34 -13.47
CA LEU A 18 -0.22 -10.10 -13.13
C LEU A 18 -0.39 -9.27 -14.41
N SER A 19 -1.60 -8.79 -14.65
CA SER A 19 -1.91 -7.84 -15.71
C SER A 19 -2.60 -6.63 -15.11
N LEU A 20 -2.33 -5.44 -15.65
CA LEU A 20 -3.06 -4.24 -15.27
C LEU A 20 -4.51 -4.34 -15.78
N GLY A 21 -5.47 -4.10 -14.88
CA GLY A 21 -6.89 -4.03 -15.22
C GLY A 21 -7.30 -2.65 -15.75
N SER A 22 -8.61 -2.42 -15.83
CA SER A 22 -9.17 -1.11 -16.20
C SER A 22 -8.90 -0.07 -15.12
N GLN A 23 -8.51 1.14 -15.53
CA GLN A 23 -8.52 2.33 -14.68
C GLN A 23 -9.89 3.01 -14.80
N ILE A 24 -10.50 3.33 -13.66
CA ILE A 24 -11.82 3.98 -13.59
C ILE A 24 -11.65 5.25 -12.77
N LEU A 25 -12.06 6.38 -13.34
CA LEU A 25 -12.17 7.66 -12.64
C LEU A 25 -13.64 7.89 -12.28
N ASP A 26 -13.91 8.28 -11.03
CA ASP A 26 -15.27 8.52 -10.51
C ASP A 26 -15.38 9.97 -10.03
N GLU A 27 -15.49 10.90 -10.99
CA GLU A 27 -15.52 12.35 -10.73
C GLU A 27 -16.79 12.80 -9.98
N ASP A 28 -17.91 12.10 -10.20
CA ASP A 28 -19.20 12.44 -9.59
C ASP A 28 -19.35 11.92 -8.15
N TYR A 29 -18.32 11.24 -7.60
CA TYR A 29 -18.38 10.56 -6.30
C TYR A 29 -19.62 9.65 -6.18
N SER A 30 -19.96 8.95 -7.27
CA SER A 30 -21.29 8.38 -7.53
C SER A 30 -21.75 7.30 -6.55
N LEU A 31 -20.85 6.73 -5.75
CA LEU A 31 -21.15 5.69 -4.74
C LEU A 31 -20.99 6.18 -3.29
N GLY A 32 -20.88 7.50 -3.10
CA GLY A 32 -20.77 8.13 -1.79
C GLY A 32 -19.57 7.62 -1.00
N LYS A 33 -19.74 7.43 0.32
CA LYS A 33 -18.66 7.10 1.26
C LYS A 33 -18.33 5.60 1.35
N SER A 34 -18.93 4.75 0.51
CA SER A 34 -18.77 3.29 0.61
C SER A 34 -17.65 2.76 -0.28
N LEU A 35 -16.45 2.64 0.31
CA LEU A 35 -15.25 2.16 -0.38
C LEU A 35 -15.40 0.74 -0.98
N LYS A 36 -16.17 -0.13 -0.31
CA LYS A 36 -16.46 -1.49 -0.82
C LYS A 36 -17.29 -1.47 -2.11
N GLN A 37 -18.21 -0.52 -2.22
CA GLN A 37 -19.02 -0.35 -3.43
C GLN A 37 -18.19 0.25 -4.57
N LEU A 38 -17.28 1.19 -4.26
CA LEU A 38 -16.33 1.70 -5.26
C LEU A 38 -15.46 0.58 -5.82
N ALA A 39 -14.92 -0.28 -4.95
CA ALA A 39 -14.12 -1.42 -5.38
C ALA A 39 -14.90 -2.43 -6.24
N SER A 40 -16.23 -2.49 -6.15
CA SER A 40 -17.04 -3.41 -6.97
C SER A 40 -17.23 -2.93 -8.41
N LYS A 41 -16.82 -1.69 -8.75
CA LYS A 41 -16.82 -1.19 -10.13
C LYS A 41 -15.71 -1.83 -10.99
N GLY A 42 -14.66 -2.32 -10.35
CA GLY A 42 -13.60 -3.09 -11.02
C GLY A 42 -14.02 -4.53 -11.32
N ASP A 43 -13.05 -5.34 -11.76
CA ASP A 43 -13.28 -6.76 -12.02
C ASP A 43 -13.60 -7.48 -10.69
N GLN A 44 -14.57 -8.39 -10.73
CA GLN A 44 -15.05 -9.11 -9.55
C GLN A 44 -14.57 -10.58 -9.52
N MET A 45 -13.69 -10.97 -10.44
CA MET A 45 -13.13 -12.31 -10.55
C MET A 45 -11.60 -12.27 -10.69
N TYR A 46 -10.88 -12.96 -9.79
CA TYR A 46 -9.42 -13.03 -9.79
C TYR A 46 -8.71 -11.65 -9.80
N ALA A 47 -9.32 -10.66 -9.14
CA ALA A 47 -8.89 -9.26 -9.19
C ALA A 47 -8.51 -8.70 -7.82
N ILE A 48 -7.60 -7.73 -7.85
CA ILE A 48 -7.25 -6.82 -6.74
C ILE A 48 -7.67 -5.42 -7.18
N ASN A 49 -8.81 -4.92 -6.69
CA ASN A 49 -9.29 -3.59 -7.04
C ASN A 49 -8.69 -2.54 -6.10
N VAL A 50 -7.92 -1.61 -6.64
CA VAL A 50 -7.29 -0.53 -5.86
C VAL A 50 -8.13 0.74 -5.98
N VAL A 51 -8.62 1.25 -4.85
CA VAL A 51 -9.39 2.49 -4.74
C VAL A 51 -8.49 3.55 -4.11
N MET A 52 -8.18 4.60 -4.86
CA MET A 52 -7.41 5.75 -4.41
C MET A 52 -8.35 6.93 -4.24
N THR A 53 -8.32 7.58 -3.07
CA THR A 53 -9.20 8.74 -2.85
C THR A 53 -8.55 10.03 -3.32
N ALA A 54 -9.38 10.96 -3.82
CA ALA A 54 -8.96 12.32 -4.09
C ALA A 54 -8.61 13.06 -2.78
N ALA A 55 -7.96 14.21 -2.92
CA ALA A 55 -7.48 15.06 -1.82
C ALA A 55 -8.63 15.62 -0.95
N ASP A 56 -9.83 15.76 -1.51
CA ASP A 56 -11.01 16.30 -0.83
C ASP A 56 -11.91 15.22 -0.20
N VAL A 57 -11.55 13.94 -0.33
CA VAL A 57 -12.34 12.82 0.20
C VAL A 57 -11.85 12.42 1.57
N LEU A 58 -12.60 12.80 2.61
CA LEU A 58 -12.33 12.39 3.98
C LEU A 58 -12.81 10.97 4.28
N VAL A 59 -11.91 10.13 4.80
CA VAL A 59 -12.24 8.77 5.23
C VAL A 59 -12.11 8.60 6.73
N LYS A 60 -13.18 8.13 7.36
CA LYS A 60 -13.21 7.86 8.80
C LYS A 60 -12.18 6.77 9.15
N GLY A 61 -11.33 7.07 10.13
CA GLY A 61 -10.30 6.15 10.59
C GLY A 61 -9.03 6.12 9.73
N PHE A 62 -8.93 6.98 8.70
CA PHE A 62 -7.75 7.05 7.84
C PHE A 62 -6.45 7.21 8.63
N CYS A 63 -6.44 8.11 9.60
CA CYS A 63 -5.28 8.39 10.44
C CYS A 63 -4.84 7.24 11.35
N MET A 64 -5.55 6.12 11.36
CA MET A 64 -5.11 4.94 12.11
C MET A 64 -4.31 3.97 11.25
N THR A 65 -4.65 3.87 9.95
CA THR A 65 -4.12 2.79 9.08
C THR A 65 -3.65 3.25 7.71
N CYS A 66 -3.86 4.53 7.35
CA CYS A 66 -3.51 5.13 6.06
C CYS A 66 -4.08 4.43 4.81
N GLY A 67 -4.98 3.47 5.03
CA GLY A 67 -5.54 2.58 4.02
C GLY A 67 -5.97 1.25 4.64
N THR A 68 -6.56 0.37 3.84
CA THR A 68 -6.90 -0.99 4.25
C THR A 68 -6.99 -1.89 3.04
N HIS A 69 -6.86 -3.21 3.24
CA HIS A 69 -7.25 -4.18 2.25
C HIS A 69 -8.34 -5.09 2.80
N GLY A 70 -9.06 -5.74 1.91
CA GLY A 70 -10.10 -6.68 2.29
C GLY A 70 -10.57 -7.49 1.11
N SER A 71 -11.64 -8.24 1.32
CA SER A 71 -12.27 -9.03 0.27
C SER A 71 -13.78 -8.91 0.29
N SER A 72 -14.36 -9.15 -0.89
CA SER A 72 -15.80 -9.18 -1.08
C SER A 72 -16.15 -10.29 -2.08
N LYS A 73 -17.45 -10.56 -2.22
CA LYS A 73 -17.99 -11.48 -3.21
C LYS A 73 -18.60 -10.70 -4.37
N SER A 74 -18.54 -11.27 -5.57
CA SER A 74 -19.17 -10.68 -6.75
C SER A 74 -20.65 -10.44 -6.51
N SER A 75 -21.14 -9.26 -6.91
CA SER A 75 -22.54 -8.87 -6.71
C SER A 75 -23.49 -9.73 -7.54
N ALA A 76 -23.03 -10.18 -8.71
CA ALA A 76 -23.74 -11.11 -9.58
C ALA A 76 -22.94 -12.41 -9.80
N PRO A 77 -23.60 -13.52 -10.17
CA PRO A 77 -22.91 -14.74 -10.58
C PRO A 77 -22.18 -14.53 -11.91
N ILE A 78 -20.91 -14.94 -11.98
CA ILE A 78 -20.12 -15.00 -13.21
C ILE A 78 -19.91 -16.47 -13.54
N ASN A 79 -20.37 -16.92 -14.70
CA ASN A 79 -20.42 -18.34 -15.09
C ASN A 79 -21.15 -19.22 -14.06
N GLY A 80 -22.26 -18.72 -13.53
CA GLY A 80 -23.12 -19.45 -12.57
C GLY A 80 -22.58 -19.54 -11.14
N LYS A 81 -21.49 -18.84 -10.80
CA LYS A 81 -20.90 -18.84 -9.44
C LYS A 81 -20.58 -17.43 -8.98
N HIS A 82 -20.69 -17.21 -7.67
CA HIS A 82 -20.12 -16.01 -7.04
C HIS A 82 -18.63 -16.21 -6.82
N HIS A 83 -17.83 -15.26 -7.27
CA HIS A 83 -16.38 -15.25 -7.06
C HIS A 83 -16.02 -14.32 -5.93
N LYS A 84 -14.85 -14.51 -5.34
CA LYS A 84 -14.28 -13.53 -4.41
C LYS A 84 -13.28 -12.68 -5.17
N TYR A 85 -13.25 -11.41 -4.83
CA TYR A 85 -12.22 -10.47 -5.23
C TYR A 85 -11.67 -9.78 -3.99
N THR A 86 -10.44 -9.29 -4.09
CA THR A 86 -9.85 -8.46 -3.05
C THR A 86 -9.87 -7.02 -3.48
N TYR A 87 -9.78 -6.13 -2.50
CA TYR A 87 -9.69 -4.71 -2.76
C TYR A 87 -8.72 -4.08 -1.78
N ILE A 88 -8.10 -3.00 -2.23
CA ILE A 88 -7.28 -2.12 -1.43
C ILE A 88 -7.92 -0.75 -1.53
N TRP A 89 -7.96 -0.03 -0.42
CA TRP A 89 -8.22 1.39 -0.45
C TRP A 89 -7.06 2.13 0.22
N VAL A 90 -6.65 3.24 -0.40
CA VAL A 90 -5.67 4.19 0.13
C VAL A 90 -6.26 5.58 0.00
N GLY A 91 -6.16 6.36 1.06
CA GLY A 91 -6.56 7.76 1.09
C GLY A 91 -5.40 8.71 0.79
N ASN A 92 -5.71 9.95 0.41
CA ASN A 92 -4.69 10.96 0.13
C ASN A 92 -3.87 11.30 1.40
N SER A 93 -2.58 10.97 1.37
CA SER A 93 -1.69 11.08 2.52
C SER A 93 -1.32 12.52 2.88
N GLU A 94 -1.45 13.50 1.98
CA GLU A 94 -1.09 14.90 2.26
C GLU A 94 -2.19 15.62 3.04
N THR A 95 -3.43 15.40 2.63
CA THR A 95 -4.60 16.13 3.16
C THR A 95 -5.13 15.57 4.47
N GLN A 96 -4.92 14.28 4.75
CA GLN A 96 -5.33 13.65 5.99
C GLN A 96 -4.14 13.02 6.68
N CYS A 97 -3.76 13.53 7.85
CA CYS A 97 -2.69 12.96 8.67
C CYS A 97 -1.33 12.77 7.97
N PRO A 98 -0.76 13.83 7.36
CA PRO A 98 0.50 13.74 6.62
C PRO A 98 1.69 13.30 7.48
N GLY A 99 1.72 13.69 8.75
CA GLY A 99 2.75 13.24 9.69
C GLY A 99 2.67 11.76 10.10
N GLN A 100 1.72 10.99 9.54
CA GLN A 100 1.64 9.55 9.73
C GLN A 100 1.64 8.82 8.39
N CYS A 101 0.85 9.31 7.42
CA CYS A 101 0.61 8.61 6.16
C CYS A 101 1.51 9.03 5.00
N ALA A 102 2.30 10.10 5.16
CA ALA A 102 3.21 10.60 4.14
C ALA A 102 4.69 10.54 4.56
N TRP A 103 5.03 9.81 5.63
CA TRP A 103 6.43 9.57 6.00
C TRP A 103 7.11 8.73 4.90
N PRO A 104 8.37 9.02 4.49
CA PRO A 104 9.31 9.99 5.04
C PRO A 104 9.28 11.39 4.37
N PHE A 105 8.27 11.68 3.56
CA PHE A 105 8.13 12.93 2.80
C PHE A 105 7.42 14.05 3.57
N HIS A 106 6.86 13.74 4.73
CA HIS A 106 6.37 14.70 5.70
C HIS A 106 6.95 14.42 7.09
N GLN A 107 7.05 15.46 7.91
CA GLN A 107 7.58 15.37 9.27
C GLN A 107 6.65 14.49 10.12
N PRO A 108 7.17 13.46 10.80
CA PRO A 108 6.34 12.54 11.56
C PRO A 108 5.84 13.16 12.86
N ILE A 109 4.64 12.76 13.32
CA ILE A 109 4.05 13.26 14.58
C ILE A 109 4.89 12.82 15.80
N TYR A 110 5.51 11.66 15.72
CA TYR A 110 6.35 11.08 16.77
C TYR A 110 7.68 10.58 16.20
N GLY A 111 8.72 10.51 17.05
CA GLY A 111 10.07 10.06 16.65
C GLY A 111 11.00 11.20 16.20
N PRO A 112 12.14 10.87 15.57
CA PRO A 112 13.14 11.86 15.15
C PRO A 112 12.55 12.92 14.21
N GLN A 113 12.65 14.19 14.60
CA GLN A 113 12.10 15.34 13.89
C GLN A 113 13.06 15.90 12.83
N ASN A 114 13.75 15.00 12.11
CA ASN A 114 14.64 15.40 11.03
C ASN A 114 13.84 16.03 9.88
N PRO A 115 14.45 16.93 9.07
CA PRO A 115 13.79 17.46 7.88
C PRO A 115 13.26 16.33 6.98
N PRO A 116 12.03 16.46 6.44
CA PRO A 116 11.46 15.46 5.55
C PRO A 116 12.31 15.26 4.29
N LEU A 117 12.24 14.05 3.72
CA LEU A 117 12.83 13.78 2.42
C LEU A 117 12.02 14.46 1.31
N VAL A 118 12.68 14.77 0.21
CA VAL A 118 12.00 15.28 -0.98
C VAL A 118 11.25 14.12 -1.65
N ALA A 119 9.95 14.31 -1.85
CA ALA A 119 9.09 13.41 -2.61
C ALA A 119 9.62 13.25 -4.04
N PRO A 120 9.96 12.03 -4.51
CA PRO A 120 10.44 11.80 -5.87
C PRO A 120 9.56 12.37 -6.98
N ASN A 121 8.24 12.33 -6.81
CA ASN A 121 7.27 12.89 -7.77
C ASN A 121 6.93 14.36 -7.48
N GLN A 122 7.61 14.99 -6.51
CA GLN A 122 7.31 16.35 -6.03
C GLN A 122 5.89 16.49 -5.45
N ASP A 123 5.23 15.38 -5.15
CA ASP A 123 3.90 15.32 -4.57
C ASP A 123 3.95 14.39 -3.34
N VAL A 124 3.92 15.01 -2.16
CA VAL A 124 4.00 14.31 -0.86
C VAL A 124 2.82 13.37 -0.67
N GLY A 125 1.64 13.76 -1.15
CA GLY A 125 0.41 12.98 -1.03
C GLY A 125 0.47 11.71 -1.87
N MET A 126 0.82 11.84 -3.15
CA MET A 126 0.96 10.71 -4.07
C MET A 126 2.07 9.75 -3.63
N ASP A 127 3.24 10.27 -3.27
CA ASP A 127 4.35 9.40 -2.85
C ASP A 127 4.06 8.68 -1.53
N GLY A 128 3.37 9.34 -0.60
CA GLY A 128 2.81 8.69 0.60
C GLY A 128 1.80 7.59 0.25
N MET A 129 0.88 7.86 -0.68
CA MET A 129 -0.09 6.85 -1.15
C MET A 129 0.59 5.65 -1.78
N VAL A 130 1.65 5.84 -2.56
CA VAL A 130 2.41 4.75 -3.20
C VAL A 130 3.08 3.85 -2.15
N ILE A 131 3.65 4.43 -1.09
CA ILE A 131 4.23 3.67 0.03
C ILE A 131 3.14 2.84 0.73
N ASN A 132 2.02 3.47 1.09
CA ASN A 132 0.91 2.78 1.78
C ASN A 132 0.32 1.68 0.90
N LEU A 133 0.15 1.94 -0.40
CA LEU A 133 -0.31 0.95 -1.37
C LEU A 133 0.64 -0.26 -1.45
N ALA A 134 1.95 -0.03 -1.44
CA ALA A 134 2.93 -1.11 -1.49
C ALA A 134 2.80 -2.05 -0.28
N SER A 135 2.68 -1.48 0.93
CA SER A 135 2.46 -2.23 2.17
C SER A 135 1.13 -3.01 2.13
N LEU A 136 0.05 -2.38 1.68
CA LEU A 136 -1.27 -3.02 1.58
C LEU A 136 -1.34 -4.08 0.50
N LEU A 137 -0.60 -3.93 -0.60
CA LEU A 137 -0.45 -4.95 -1.63
C LEU A 137 0.28 -6.18 -1.08
N ALA A 138 1.32 -5.98 -0.26
CA ALA A 138 2.00 -7.08 0.42
C ALA A 138 1.06 -7.81 1.40
N GLY A 139 0.27 -7.06 2.18
CA GLY A 139 -0.79 -7.60 3.03
C GLY A 139 -1.84 -8.39 2.24
N THR A 140 -2.32 -7.84 1.12
CA THR A 140 -3.27 -8.51 0.23
C THR A 140 -2.68 -9.79 -0.37
N ALA A 141 -1.40 -9.81 -0.73
CA ALA A 141 -0.76 -10.99 -1.31
C ALA A 141 -0.57 -12.11 -0.29
N THR A 142 -0.33 -11.77 0.98
CA THR A 142 -0.06 -12.73 2.07
C THR A 142 -1.31 -13.16 2.81
N ASN A 143 -2.34 -12.28 2.85
CA ASN A 143 -3.61 -12.47 3.52
C ASN A 143 -4.83 -11.98 2.70
N PRO A 144 -5.04 -12.45 1.46
CA PRO A 144 -6.06 -11.89 0.56
C PRO A 144 -7.50 -11.99 1.08
N PHE A 145 -7.81 -12.97 1.93
CA PHE A 145 -9.17 -13.27 2.39
C PHE A 145 -9.31 -13.29 3.92
N GLY A 146 -8.36 -12.72 4.66
CA GLY A 146 -8.36 -12.70 6.12
C GLY A 146 -8.13 -14.07 6.78
N LYS A 147 -7.52 -15.01 6.06
CA LYS A 147 -7.19 -16.38 6.51
C LYS A 147 -5.79 -16.84 6.05
N GLY A 148 -4.95 -15.90 5.62
CA GLY A 148 -3.59 -16.15 5.15
C GLY A 148 -2.56 -16.01 6.26
N TYR A 149 -1.35 -15.62 5.88
CA TYR A 149 -0.24 -15.46 6.80
C TYR A 149 -0.21 -14.05 7.36
N TYR A 150 -0.40 -13.92 8.67
CA TYR A 150 -0.31 -12.68 9.43
C TYR A 150 0.19 -13.00 10.85
N GLN A 151 0.74 -12.00 11.54
CA GLN A 151 1.08 -12.11 12.96
C GLN A 151 -0.02 -11.49 13.82
N GLY A 152 -0.26 -12.01 15.03
CA GLY A 152 -1.30 -11.52 15.93
C GLY A 152 -2.69 -12.11 15.70
N GLU A 153 -3.73 -11.52 16.33
CA GLU A 153 -5.12 -11.96 16.20
C GLU A 153 -5.75 -11.51 14.87
N ALA A 154 -6.71 -12.28 14.35
CA ALA A 154 -7.36 -12.00 13.06
C ALA A 154 -8.10 -10.65 12.99
N GLY A 155 -8.48 -10.08 14.15
CA GLY A 155 -9.12 -8.77 14.25
C GLY A 155 -8.15 -7.58 14.33
N ALA A 156 -6.86 -7.85 14.54
CA ALA A 156 -5.77 -6.88 14.55
C ALA A 156 -4.49 -7.52 13.97
N PRO A 157 -4.52 -8.00 12.72
CA PRO A 157 -3.40 -8.68 12.13
C PRO A 157 -2.26 -7.69 11.90
N MET A 158 -1.10 -7.95 12.50
CA MET A 158 0.17 -7.34 12.10
C MET A 158 0.60 -8.05 10.83
N GLU A 159 0.20 -7.47 9.70
CA GLU A 159 0.69 -7.89 8.40
C GLU A 159 2.06 -7.24 8.13
N PHE A 160 2.70 -7.55 7.00
CA PHE A 160 4.08 -7.13 6.66
C PHE A 160 4.35 -5.61 6.60
N GLU A 161 3.51 -4.79 7.22
CA GLU A 161 3.69 -3.36 7.45
C GLU A 161 5.04 -3.05 8.12
N TYR A 162 5.46 -3.88 9.08
CA TYR A 162 6.75 -3.70 9.78
C TYR A 162 7.97 -4.04 8.91
N GLU A 163 7.93 -5.07 8.07
CA GLU A 163 9.11 -5.48 7.28
C GLU A 163 9.35 -4.54 6.10
N VAL A 164 8.29 -3.98 5.49
CA VAL A 164 8.43 -2.92 4.48
C VAL A 164 8.95 -1.63 5.11
N LEU A 165 8.48 -1.25 6.30
CA LEU A 165 9.04 -0.12 7.05
C LEU A 165 10.48 -0.37 7.50
N GLU A 166 10.85 -1.59 7.88
CA GLU A 166 12.23 -1.96 8.24
C GLU A 166 13.15 -1.93 7.02
N LEU A 167 12.68 -2.35 5.85
CA LEU A 167 13.43 -2.21 4.60
C LEU A 167 13.57 -0.74 4.18
N GLN A 168 12.52 0.07 4.36
CA GLN A 168 12.58 1.51 4.09
C GLN A 168 13.50 2.24 5.07
N THR A 169 13.39 2.00 6.38
CA THR A 169 14.30 2.56 7.39
C THR A 169 15.72 2.05 7.19
N SER A 170 15.93 0.79 6.83
CA SER A 170 17.26 0.26 6.48
C SER A 170 17.82 0.96 5.24
N LEU A 171 17.04 1.12 4.17
CA LEU A 171 17.47 1.85 2.97
C LEU A 171 17.78 3.33 3.28
N ILE A 172 17.02 3.97 4.17
CA ILE A 172 17.27 5.36 4.63
C ILE A 172 18.53 5.42 5.49
N ILE A 173 18.76 4.47 6.40
CA ILE A 173 19.97 4.39 7.21
C ILE A 173 21.19 4.21 6.30
N TRP A 174 21.12 3.28 5.33
CA TRP A 174 22.18 3.05 4.36
C TRP A 174 22.41 4.24 3.43
N SER A 175 21.34 4.92 3.01
CA SER A 175 21.43 6.17 2.23
C SER A 175 22.13 7.26 3.04
N ASN A 176 21.73 7.51 4.29
CA ASN A 176 22.36 8.50 5.16
C ASN A 176 23.82 8.19 5.48
N ILE A 177 24.15 6.91 5.72
CA ILE A 177 25.54 6.45 5.90
C ILE A 177 26.34 6.72 4.61
N TRP A 178 25.80 6.37 3.45
CA TRP A 178 26.45 6.60 2.16
C TRP A 178 26.70 8.09 1.89
N THR A 179 25.71 8.95 2.16
CA THR A 179 25.83 10.41 2.00
C THR A 179 26.87 11.00 2.96
N LYS A 180 26.95 10.49 4.19
CA LYS A 180 27.95 10.91 5.19
C LYS A 180 29.37 10.45 4.86
N ILE A 181 29.53 9.27 4.26
CA ILE A 181 30.82 8.75 3.76
C ILE A 181 31.30 9.53 2.52
N ARG A 182 30.37 10.07 1.71
CA ARG A 182 30.69 10.80 0.48
C ARG A 182 30.99 12.28 0.67
N GLN A 183 30.80 12.85 1.87
CA GLN A 183 31.23 14.22 2.12
C GLN A 183 32.76 14.28 2.02
N PRO A 184 33.33 15.09 1.12
CA PRO A 184 34.77 15.28 1.08
C PRO A 184 35.21 15.81 2.44
N ARG A 185 36.23 15.18 3.03
CA ARG A 185 36.91 15.73 4.21
C ARG A 185 37.24 17.19 3.90
N LYS A 186 36.60 18.13 4.59
CA LYS A 186 37.10 19.49 4.63
C LYS A 186 38.50 19.37 5.24
N ASN A 187 39.50 19.77 4.48
CA ASN A 187 40.84 19.94 5.02
C ASN A 187 40.72 21.01 6.11
N GLU A 188 40.96 20.62 7.35
CA GLU A 188 41.25 21.56 8.43
C GLU A 188 42.67 22.08 8.16
N ASP A 189 42.76 23.36 7.81
CA ASP A 189 43.98 24.18 7.95
C ASP A 189 44.07 24.69 9.40
#